data_AF-A0A840FK92-F1
#
_entry.id   AF-A0A840FK92-F1
#
_cell.length_a   1.000
_cell.length_b   1.000
_cell.length_c   1.000
_cell.angle_alpha   90.00
_cell.angle_beta   90.00
_cell.angle_gamma   90.00
#
_symmetry.space_group_name_H-M   'P 1'
#
loop_
_entity.id
_entity.type
_entity.pdbx_description
1 polymer ?
#
loop_
_entity_poly.entity_id
_entity_poly.type
_entity_poly.pdbx_seq_one_letter_code
_entity_poly.pdbx_strand_id
1 'polypeptide(L)'
;MNLRSKTMDRWVPISRDELEELVSAQLTECSPEQADQFARLRVSFRAAPIMRAGVSESVFIVAQLGEMAIYYEDVEDGFNVSEVAPDGSIATPGFEQWTIADAIQHLLAFPCDPIRRGAASSLL
;
A
#
# COMPACT_ATOMS: atom_id res chain seq x y z
N MET A 1 -23.39 -9.25 -6.17
CA MET A 1 -23.74 -10.68 -5.98
C MET A 1 -22.43 -11.38 -5.62
N ASN A 2 -22.14 -11.51 -4.31
CA ASN A 2 -20.86 -12.00 -3.82
C ASN A 2 -20.77 -13.52 -3.98
N LEU A 3 -20.04 -13.98 -4.99
CA LEU A 3 -19.54 -15.37 -5.02
C LEU A 3 -18.25 -15.44 -4.19
N ARG A 4 -18.40 -15.61 -2.88
CA ARG A 4 -17.43 -16.40 -2.12
C ARG A 4 -18.20 -17.60 -1.56
N SER A 5 -18.42 -18.59 -2.43
CA SER A 5 -18.72 -19.94 -2.01
C SER A 5 -17.54 -20.39 -1.15
N LYS A 6 -17.76 -20.44 0.15
CA LYS A 6 -16.78 -20.86 1.15
C LYS A 6 -16.59 -22.38 1.05
N THR A 7 -15.93 -22.85 -0.01
CA THR A 7 -15.22 -24.12 0.01
C THR A 7 -14.05 -23.97 0.99
N MET A 8 -13.54 -25.04 1.59
CA MET A 8 -12.32 -25.01 2.39
C MET A 8 -11.10 -24.76 1.48
N ASP A 9 -11.06 -23.58 0.87
CA ASP A 9 -10.05 -23.16 -0.07
C ASP A 9 -8.85 -22.69 0.74
N ARG A 10 -7.72 -23.36 0.51
CA ARG A 10 -6.40 -22.96 0.97
C ARG A 10 -6.24 -21.46 0.68
N TRP A 11 -5.87 -20.67 1.68
CA TRP A 11 -5.54 -19.26 1.45
C TRP A 11 -4.45 -19.17 0.39
N VAL A 12 -4.69 -18.34 -0.63
CA VAL A 12 -3.75 -18.05 -1.72
C VAL A 12 -3.51 -16.53 -1.68
N PRO A 13 -2.25 -16.08 -1.79
CA PRO A 13 -1.93 -14.67 -1.91
C PRO A 13 -2.68 -14.00 -3.06
N ILE A 14 -3.05 -12.73 -2.90
CA ILE A 14 -3.72 -11.99 -3.97
C ILE A 14 -2.76 -11.85 -5.17
N SER A 15 -3.27 -12.02 -6.39
CA SER A 15 -2.50 -11.68 -7.58
C SER A 15 -2.54 -10.17 -7.84
N ARG A 16 -1.60 -9.67 -8.65
CA ARG A 16 -1.60 -8.26 -9.05
C ARG A 16 -2.90 -7.88 -9.78
N ASP A 17 -3.40 -8.73 -10.65
CA ASP A 17 -4.56 -8.43 -11.48
C ASP A 17 -5.84 -8.42 -10.61
N GLU A 18 -5.97 -9.35 -9.65
CA GLU A 18 -7.04 -9.32 -8.64
C GLU A 18 -6.96 -8.07 -7.75
N LEU A 19 -5.75 -7.62 -7.40
CA LEU A 19 -5.57 -6.38 -6.65
C LEU A 19 -5.96 -5.15 -7.49
N GLU A 20 -5.69 -5.13 -8.79
CA GLU A 20 -6.16 -4.06 -9.68
C GLU A 20 -7.69 -4.00 -9.73
N GLU A 21 -8.35 -5.15 -9.82
CA GLU A 21 -9.81 -5.24 -9.76
C GLU A 21 -10.35 -4.77 -8.40
N LEU A 22 -9.75 -5.20 -7.29
CA LEU A 22 -10.12 -4.79 -5.94
C LEU A 22 -9.99 -3.28 -5.76
N VAL A 23 -8.85 -2.71 -6.14
CA VAL A 23 -8.61 -1.26 -6.07
C VAL A 23 -9.61 -0.52 -6.97
N SER A 24 -9.84 -1.00 -8.19
CA SER A 24 -10.82 -0.40 -9.09
C SER A 24 -12.22 -0.40 -8.48
N ALA A 25 -12.63 -1.50 -7.84
CA ALA A 25 -13.93 -1.60 -7.18
C ALA A 25 -14.05 -0.61 -6.02
N GLN A 26 -13.06 -0.55 -5.12
CA GLN A 26 -13.10 0.39 -3.99
C GLN A 26 -13.05 1.86 -4.44
N LEU A 27 -12.36 2.17 -5.55
CA LEU A 27 -12.36 3.52 -6.11
C LEU A 27 -13.73 3.95 -6.67
N THR A 28 -14.64 3.01 -6.99
CA THR A 28 -16.03 3.37 -7.36
C THR A 28 -16.86 3.86 -6.17
N GLU A 29 -16.44 3.51 -4.95
CA GLU A 29 -17.07 3.94 -3.71
C GLU A 29 -16.47 5.26 -3.18
N CYS A 30 -15.35 5.69 -3.76
CA CYS A 30 -14.67 6.93 -3.40
C CYS A 30 -15.37 8.16 -4.00
N SER A 31 -15.15 9.32 -3.37
CA SER A 31 -15.51 10.60 -4.01
C SER A 31 -14.64 10.86 -5.24
N PRO A 32 -15.09 11.69 -6.20
CA PRO A 32 -14.26 12.08 -7.34
C PRO A 32 -12.92 12.68 -6.95
N GLU A 33 -12.88 13.43 -5.85
CA GLU A 33 -11.66 14.02 -5.32
C GLU A 33 -10.69 12.95 -4.80
N GLN A 34 -11.18 11.96 -4.06
CA GLN A 34 -10.36 10.85 -3.55
C GLN A 34 -9.80 9.99 -4.69
N ALA A 35 -10.61 9.70 -5.71
CA ALA A 35 -10.17 8.94 -6.87
C ALA A 35 -9.07 9.69 -7.67
N ASP A 36 -9.22 11.00 -7.81
CA ASP A 36 -8.25 11.88 -8.47
C ASP A 36 -6.95 12.04 -7.64
N GLN A 37 -7.06 12.11 -6.32
CA GLN A 37 -5.92 12.04 -5.40
C GLN A 37 -5.16 10.72 -5.55
N PHE A 38 -5.87 9.59 -5.56
CA PHE A 38 -5.24 8.29 -5.78
C PHE A 38 -4.55 8.22 -7.15
N ALA A 39 -5.19 8.70 -8.21
CA ALA A 39 -4.62 8.69 -9.56
C ALA A 39 -3.26 9.42 -9.64
N ARG A 40 -3.08 10.50 -8.88
CA ARG A 40 -1.79 11.21 -8.77
C ARG A 40 -0.72 10.45 -8.00
N LEU A 41 -1.13 9.65 -7.02
CA LEU A 41 -0.25 8.90 -6.13
C LEU A 41 0.06 7.49 -6.64
N ARG A 42 -0.77 6.98 -7.55
CA ARG A 42 -0.72 5.60 -8.05
C ARG A 42 0.64 5.33 -8.68
N VAL A 43 1.19 4.17 -8.33
CA VAL A 43 2.35 3.57 -8.99
C VAL A 43 1.93 2.29 -9.71
N SER A 44 2.78 1.78 -10.60
CA SER A 44 2.61 0.40 -11.07
C SER A 44 2.65 -0.54 -9.87
N PHE A 45 1.63 -1.39 -9.73
CA PHE A 45 1.53 -2.29 -8.58
C PHE A 45 2.74 -3.21 -8.56
N ARG A 46 3.50 -3.12 -7.46
CA ARG A 46 4.75 -3.84 -7.32
C ARG A 46 4.80 -4.57 -5.99
N ALA A 47 5.34 -5.78 -6.03
CA ALA A 47 5.69 -6.52 -4.84
C ALA A 47 6.78 -5.76 -4.06
N ALA A 48 6.68 -5.77 -2.74
CA ALA A 48 7.65 -5.20 -1.82
C ALA A 48 7.87 -6.18 -0.66
N PRO A 49 9.12 -6.45 -0.26
CA PRO A 49 9.39 -7.24 0.93
C PRO A 49 8.84 -6.57 2.18
N ILE A 50 8.37 -7.37 3.14
CA ILE A 50 8.00 -6.91 4.47
C ILE A 50 8.52 -7.90 5.51
N MET A 51 9.14 -7.42 6.58
CA MET A 51 9.67 -8.27 7.64
C MET A 51 8.66 -8.40 8.77
N ARG A 52 8.26 -9.63 9.11
CA ARG A 52 7.33 -9.94 10.21
C ARG A 52 7.84 -11.10 11.03
N ALA A 53 8.02 -10.88 12.33
CA ALA A 53 8.53 -11.91 13.25
C ALA A 53 9.80 -12.63 12.75
N GLY A 54 10.68 -11.92 12.02
CA GLY A 54 11.91 -12.46 11.44
C GLY A 54 11.75 -13.24 10.12
N VAL A 55 10.55 -13.25 9.55
CA VAL A 55 10.24 -13.84 8.24
C VAL A 55 10.02 -12.72 7.22
N SER A 56 10.67 -12.83 6.07
CA SER A 56 10.42 -11.95 4.94
C SER A 56 9.22 -12.47 4.15
N GLU A 57 8.17 -11.66 4.09
CA GLU A 57 6.99 -11.87 3.27
C GLU A 57 6.94 -10.82 2.15
N SER A 58 5.90 -10.83 1.32
CA SER A 58 5.73 -9.89 0.23
C SER A 58 4.32 -9.30 0.25
N VAL A 59 4.23 -8.00 0.07
CA VAL A 59 2.99 -7.23 -0.08
C VAL A 59 3.01 -6.43 -1.37
N PHE A 60 1.88 -5.84 -1.77
CA PHE A 60 1.82 -4.98 -2.94
C PHE A 60 1.74 -3.51 -2.57
N ILE A 61 2.65 -2.70 -3.09
CA ILE A 61 2.54 -1.24 -3.06
C ILE A 61 1.67 -0.78 -4.23
N VAL A 62 0.68 0.07 -3.93
CA VAL A 62 -0.31 0.55 -4.91
C VAL A 62 -0.23 2.06 -5.17
N ALA A 63 0.29 2.83 -4.22
CA ALA A 63 0.47 4.28 -4.33
C ALA A 63 1.62 4.76 -3.45
N GLN A 64 2.23 5.90 -3.79
CA GLN A 64 3.40 6.43 -3.09
C GLN A 64 3.45 7.97 -3.11
N LEU A 65 3.83 8.57 -1.98
CA LEU A 65 4.12 9.99 -1.80
C LEU A 65 5.48 10.14 -1.11
N GLY A 66 6.51 10.51 -1.88
CA GLY A 66 7.88 10.56 -1.36
C GLY A 66 8.34 9.16 -0.92
N GLU A 67 8.77 9.03 0.33
CA GLU A 67 9.17 7.75 0.94
C GLU A 67 7.98 6.98 1.53
N MET A 68 6.79 7.57 1.62
CA MET A 68 5.61 6.93 2.19
C MET A 68 4.80 6.22 1.11
N ALA A 69 4.36 4.99 1.35
CA ALA A 69 3.57 4.20 0.42
C ALA A 69 2.30 3.64 1.06
N ILE A 70 1.24 3.54 0.26
CA ILE A 70 0.09 2.69 0.54
C ILE A 70 0.42 1.30 0.01
N TYR A 71 0.30 0.28 0.86
CA TYR A 71 0.43 -1.12 0.48
C TYR A 71 -0.80 -1.92 0.92
N TYR A 72 -1.07 -3.00 0.19
CA TYR A 72 -2.15 -3.94 0.49
C TYR A 72 -1.59 -5.19 1.17
N GLU A 73 -2.29 -5.61 2.21
CA GLU A 73 -2.05 -6.85 2.95
C GLU A 73 -3.15 -7.86 2.67
N ASP A 74 -2.78 -9.04 2.17
CA ASP A 74 -3.71 -10.09 1.72
C ASP A 74 -4.04 -11.15 2.79
N VAL A 75 -3.28 -11.20 3.89
CA VAL A 75 -3.64 -12.03 5.06
C VAL A 75 -4.77 -11.38 5.85
N GLU A 76 -4.65 -10.08 6.13
CA GLU A 76 -5.64 -9.31 6.90
C GLU A 76 -6.68 -8.61 6.02
N ASP A 77 -6.51 -8.63 4.69
CA ASP A 77 -7.42 -8.06 3.68
C ASP A 77 -7.67 -6.55 3.88
N GLY A 78 -6.62 -5.74 3.73
CA GLY A 78 -6.74 -4.28 3.88
C GLY A 78 -5.50 -3.49 3.49
N PHE A 79 -5.65 -2.16 3.42
CA PHE A 79 -4.56 -1.23 3.12
C PHE A 79 -3.89 -0.69 4.38
N ASN A 80 -2.61 -0.39 4.27
CA ASN A 80 -1.83 0.26 5.33
C ASN A 80 -0.89 1.28 4.70
N VAL A 81 -0.32 2.15 5.52
CA VAL A 81 0.67 3.15 5.08
C VAL A 81 1.96 3.00 5.85
N SER A 82 3.09 3.02 5.14
CA SER A 82 4.41 2.91 5.77
C SER A 82 5.50 3.54 4.90
N GLU A 83 6.65 3.82 5.51
CA GLU A 83 7.84 4.22 4.78
C GLU A 83 8.37 3.04 3.94
N VAL A 84 8.85 3.35 2.73
CA VAL A 84 9.57 2.43 1.87
C VAL A 84 11.06 2.65 2.13
N ALA A 85 11.72 1.63 2.65
CA ALA A 85 13.16 1.66 2.90
C ALA A 85 13.97 1.77 1.59
N PRO A 86 15.26 2.17 1.66
CA PRO A 86 16.09 2.31 0.46
C PRO A 86 16.23 1.05 -0.40
N ASP A 87 16.06 -0.14 0.20
CA ASP A 87 16.06 -1.43 -0.51
C ASP A 87 14.70 -1.78 -1.15
N GLY A 88 13.70 -0.91 -1.00
CA GLY A 88 12.36 -1.07 -1.55
C GLY A 88 11.37 -1.84 -0.67
N SER A 89 11.79 -2.26 0.53
CA SER A 89 10.95 -2.96 1.51
C SER A 89 10.04 -2.00 2.30
N ILE A 90 8.96 -2.55 2.86
CA ILE A 90 8.13 -1.85 3.83
C ILE A 90 8.88 -1.78 5.17
N ALA A 91 9.15 -0.57 5.65
CA ALA A 91 9.97 -0.33 6.84
C ALA A 91 9.29 -0.82 8.13
N THR A 92 7.99 -0.53 8.27
CA THR A 92 7.19 -0.90 9.46
C THR A 92 5.87 -1.52 9.04
N PRO A 93 5.55 -2.76 9.44
CA PRO A 93 4.22 -3.32 9.25
C PRO A 93 3.15 -2.54 10.02
N GLY A 94 2.08 -2.16 9.32
CA GLY A 94 0.82 -1.67 9.87
C GLY A 94 -0.15 -2.80 10.24
N PHE A 95 -1.21 -2.42 10.96
CA PHE A 95 -2.27 -3.28 11.49
C PHE A 95 -3.66 -2.63 11.33
N GLU A 96 -3.76 -1.60 10.49
CA GLU A 96 -4.93 -0.74 10.39
C GLU A 96 -6.02 -1.28 9.47
N GLN A 97 -5.64 -2.05 8.44
CA GLN A 97 -6.57 -2.75 7.54
C GLN A 97 -7.60 -1.78 6.92
N TRP A 98 -7.13 -0.62 6.46
CA TRP A 98 -7.94 0.45 5.93
C TRP A 98 -8.59 0.12 4.59
N THR A 99 -9.67 0.85 4.28
CA THR A 99 -10.12 1.03 2.90
C THR A 99 -9.10 1.87 2.13
N ILE A 100 -9.16 1.84 0.79
CA ILE A 100 -8.30 2.70 -0.01
C ILE A 100 -8.53 4.19 0.28
N ALA A 101 -9.78 4.59 0.57
CA ALA A 101 -10.15 5.97 0.88
C ALA A 101 -9.51 6.45 2.19
N ASP A 102 -9.49 5.62 3.22
CA ASP A 102 -8.86 5.95 4.51
C ASP A 102 -7.34 6.00 4.36
N ALA A 103 -6.75 5.07 3.60
CA ALA A 103 -5.32 5.06 3.33
C ALA A 103 -4.84 6.29 2.54
N ILE A 104 -5.61 6.75 1.55
CA ILE A 104 -5.33 7.99 0.80
C ILE A 104 -5.34 9.20 1.74
N GLN A 105 -6.39 9.33 2.56
CA GLN A 105 -6.51 10.44 3.52
C GLN A 105 -5.35 10.43 4.51
N HIS A 106 -4.98 9.25 5.02
CA HIS A 106 -3.86 9.11 5.94
C HIS A 106 -2.52 9.46 5.27
N LEU A 107 -2.26 8.97 4.05
CA LEU A 107 -1.04 9.28 3.30
C LEU A 107 -0.89 10.79 3.05
N LEU A 108 -1.99 11.48 2.71
CA LEU A 108 -1.99 12.93 2.45
C LEU A 108 -1.90 13.79 3.71
N ALA A 109 -2.25 13.24 4.87
CA ALA A 109 -2.10 13.92 6.15
C ALA A 109 -0.64 13.99 6.63
N PHE A 110 0.26 13.17 6.05
CA PHE A 110 1.69 13.31 6.34
C PHE A 110 2.21 14.63 5.76
N PRO A 111 2.85 15.49 6.59
CA PRO A 111 3.53 16.64 6.05
C PRO A 111 4.62 16.16 5.09
N CYS A 112 4.52 16.57 3.82
CA CYS A 112 5.61 16.41 2.87
C CYS A 112 6.74 17.32 3.35
N ASP A 113 7.60 16.82 4.25
CA ASP A 113 8.71 17.60 4.78
C ASP A 113 9.76 17.77 3.66
N PRO A 114 9.97 18.99 3.14
CA PRO A 114 10.93 19.20 2.05
C PRO A 114 12.38 18.96 2.47
N ILE A 115 12.66 18.79 3.77
CA ILE A 115 14.03 18.74 4.32
C ILE A 115 14.71 17.37 4.13
N ARG A 116 13.97 16.26 3.92
CA ARG A 116 14.59 14.92 3.73
C ARG A 116 15.29 14.70 2.39
N ARG A 117 15.26 15.66 1.44
CA ARG A 117 15.98 15.54 0.13
C ARG A 117 17.48 15.81 0.19
N GLY A 118 18.10 15.97 1.35
CA GLY A 118 19.50 16.37 1.45
C GLY A 118 20.27 15.76 2.62
N ALA A 119 20.53 14.46 2.59
CA ALA A 119 21.61 13.86 3.39
C ALA A 119 22.39 12.82 2.58
N ALA A 120 22.79 13.19 1.35
CA ALA A 120 23.99 12.66 0.73
C ALA A 120 25.06 13.76 0.73
N SER A 121 25.74 13.94 1.85
CA SER A 121 27.06 14.57 1.92
C SER A 121 27.89 13.64 2.79
N SER A 122 28.67 12.75 2.18
CA SER A 122 30.08 13.05 1.85
C SER A 122 30.74 13.85 2.96
N LEU A 123 31.48 13.15 3.81
CA LEU A 123 32.67 13.57 4.55
C LEU A 123 33.29 12.23 5.01
N LEU A 124 34.32 11.76 4.28
CA LEU A 124 35.74 11.89 4.63
C LEU A 124 36.07 11.23 5.97
#